data_AF-A0A7L5HWH9-F1
#
_entry.id   AF-A0A7L5HWH9-F1
#
_cell.length_a   1.000
_cell.length_b   1.000
_cell.length_c   1.000
_cell.angle_alpha   90.00
_cell.angle_beta   90.00
_cell.angle_gamma   90.00
#
_symmetry.space_group_name_H-M   'P 1'
#
loop_
_entity.id
_entity.type
_entity.pdbx_description
1 polymer ?
#
loop_
_entity_poly.entity_id
_entity_poly.type
_entity_poly.pdbx_seq_one_letter_code
_entity_poly.pdbx_strand_id
1 'polypeptide(L)'
;MFKSFFYSKKWILWAYLGLFFLLSSLLAQTSINVAINEWYKEFYDVLQDAKNHNINDFYHFIKQFLYLALPYVLIATITQYFGSIYAFKWREAMTFDYIKFWQKKDDNIEGSSQRIQEDIYNFSKIIESLGLAFVKALMTLIAFIPILWMLSEHVNLPILKDIKGSLVWIAFLVSLGGLVISWFVGIKLPGLEYNNQKAEAAFRKELVFAEDDRKNYANDESILSLFTGLKINYKRLFLHYGYFNIWLYLFEQIMVIVPFLIMAPSLFLGLIQLGIIIQVGNAFDQVRSSFSIFITNWTTITQLRSIYKRLDEFEKNIDYRKTK
;
A
#
# COMPACT_ATOMS: atom_id res chain seq x y z
N MET A 1 -18.57 3.54 14.78
CA MET A 1 -17.78 3.24 13.57
C MET A 1 -17.57 1.74 13.44
N PHE A 2 -16.77 1.12 14.31
CA PHE A 2 -16.54 -0.34 14.29
C PHE A 2 -17.72 -1.14 14.88
N LYS A 3 -18.38 -0.59 15.91
CA LYS A 3 -19.50 -1.25 16.59
C LYS A 3 -20.69 -1.58 15.66
N SER A 4 -21.02 -0.69 14.73
CA SER A 4 -22.16 -0.89 13.81
C SER A 4 -22.01 -2.13 12.93
N PHE A 5 -20.77 -2.54 12.64
CA PHE A 5 -20.47 -3.70 11.81
C PHE A 5 -20.12 -4.95 12.61
N PHE A 6 -19.20 -4.85 13.58
CA PHE A 6 -18.72 -6.01 14.35
C PHE A 6 -19.62 -6.44 15.52
N TYR A 7 -20.48 -5.56 16.04
CA TYR A 7 -21.32 -5.82 17.21
C TYR A 7 -22.82 -5.87 16.89
N SER A 8 -23.22 -5.66 15.62
CA SER A 8 -24.61 -5.75 15.21
C SER A 8 -25.01 -7.20 14.91
N LYS A 9 -26.09 -7.70 15.51
CA LYS A 9 -26.62 -9.06 15.24
C LYS A 9 -26.84 -9.33 13.75
N LYS A 10 -27.20 -8.30 12.97
CA LYS A 10 -27.40 -8.41 11.51
C LYS A 10 -26.10 -8.62 10.74
N TRP A 11 -25.02 -7.99 11.18
CA TRP A 11 -23.76 -7.88 10.43
C TRP A 11 -22.63 -8.73 10.98
N ILE A 12 -22.75 -9.24 12.20
CA ILE A 12 -21.70 -9.96 12.91
C ILE A 12 -21.15 -11.16 12.12
N LEU A 13 -22.01 -11.93 11.45
CA LEU A 13 -21.59 -13.04 10.61
C LEU A 13 -20.75 -12.56 9.41
N TRP A 14 -21.22 -11.53 8.70
CA TRP A 14 -20.49 -10.93 7.59
C TRP A 14 -19.14 -10.33 8.04
N ALA A 15 -19.13 -9.66 9.18
CA ALA A 15 -17.93 -9.06 9.75
C ALA A 15 -16.84 -10.11 10.03
N TYR A 16 -17.15 -11.15 10.81
CA TYR A 16 -16.15 -12.14 11.23
C TYR A 16 -15.85 -13.19 10.16
N LEU A 17 -16.85 -13.74 9.46
CA LEU A 17 -16.60 -14.71 8.39
C LEU A 17 -15.93 -14.05 7.19
N GLY A 18 -16.33 -12.81 6.85
CA GLY A 18 -15.68 -12.06 5.79
C GLY A 18 -14.24 -11.71 6.12
N LEU A 19 -13.96 -11.31 7.37
CA LEU A 19 -12.59 -11.09 7.83
C LEU A 19 -11.78 -12.38 7.78
N PHE A 20 -12.32 -13.49 8.30
CA PHE A 20 -11.66 -14.80 8.25
C PHE A 20 -11.34 -15.24 6.81
N PHE A 21 -12.28 -15.07 5.88
CA PHE A 21 -12.07 -15.35 4.47
C PHE A 21 -10.92 -14.50 3.89
N LEU A 22 -10.92 -13.18 4.13
CA LEU A 22 -9.87 -12.28 3.66
C LEU A 22 -8.50 -12.67 4.22
N LEU A 23 -8.41 -12.94 5.53
CA LEU A 23 -7.17 -13.39 6.17
C LEU A 23 -6.66 -14.71 5.59
N SER A 24 -7.55 -15.69 5.43
CA SER A 24 -7.20 -17.00 4.87
C SER A 24 -6.73 -16.88 3.41
N SER A 25 -7.36 -15.98 2.66
CA SER A 25 -7.00 -15.72 1.27
C SER A 25 -5.65 -15.01 1.12
N LEU A 26 -5.33 -14.08 2.03
CA LEU A 26 -4.00 -13.45 2.09
C LEU A 26 -2.90 -14.44 2.50
N LEU A 27 -3.21 -15.35 3.43
CA LEU A 27 -2.31 -16.45 3.78
C LEU A 27 -2.04 -17.34 2.58
N ALA A 28 -3.08 -17.77 1.86
CA ALA A 28 -2.93 -18.60 0.66
C ALA A 28 -2.06 -17.91 -0.41
N GLN A 29 -2.29 -16.62 -0.67
CA GLN A 29 -1.45 -15.83 -1.59
C GLN A 29 0.02 -15.78 -1.14
N THR A 30 0.26 -15.59 0.15
CA THR A 30 1.62 -15.53 0.70
C THR A 30 2.31 -16.88 0.60
N SER A 31 1.62 -17.98 0.90
CA SER A 31 2.15 -19.34 0.74
C SER A 31 2.50 -19.65 -0.72
N ILE A 32 1.67 -19.21 -1.68
CA ILE A 32 2.00 -19.37 -3.10
C ILE A 32 3.23 -18.54 -3.47
N ASN A 33 3.37 -17.31 -2.94
CA ASN A 33 4.59 -16.52 -3.16
C ASN A 33 5.85 -17.20 -2.61
N VAL A 34 5.76 -17.89 -1.47
CA VAL A 34 6.86 -18.71 -0.94
C VAL A 34 7.19 -19.87 -1.88
N ALA A 35 6.17 -20.59 -2.37
CA ALA A 35 6.38 -21.68 -3.34
C ALA A 35 6.99 -21.16 -4.66
N ILE A 36 6.59 -19.97 -5.12
CA ILE A 36 7.20 -19.31 -6.30
C ILE A 36 8.66 -18.93 -6.01
N ASN A 37 8.98 -18.51 -4.79
CA ASN A 37 10.35 -18.22 -4.39
C ASN A 37 11.25 -19.46 -4.46
N GLU A 38 10.78 -20.60 -3.94
CA GLU A 38 11.47 -21.89 -4.08
C GLU A 38 11.59 -22.32 -5.54
N TRP A 39 10.52 -22.17 -6.32
CA TRP A 39 10.52 -22.46 -7.76
C TRP A 39 11.58 -21.66 -8.52
N TYR A 40 11.80 -20.38 -8.16
CA TYR A 40 12.85 -19.58 -8.79
C TYR A 40 14.23 -20.21 -8.62
N LYS A 41 14.53 -20.79 -7.46
CA LYS A 41 15.81 -21.46 -7.26
C LYS A 41 16.00 -22.59 -8.26
N GLU A 42 15.08 -23.56 -8.24
CA GLU A 42 15.18 -24.77 -9.06
C GLU A 42 15.19 -24.45 -10.57
N PHE A 43 14.34 -23.51 -10.99
CA PHE A 43 14.27 -23.10 -12.38
C PHE A 43 15.59 -22.49 -12.89
N TYR A 44 16.19 -21.57 -12.13
CA TYR A 44 17.41 -20.91 -12.55
C TYR A 44 18.66 -21.80 -12.42
N ASP A 45 18.67 -22.76 -11.49
CA ASP A 45 19.71 -23.79 -11.39
C ASP A 45 19.72 -24.67 -12.65
N VAL A 46 18.55 -25.09 -13.13
CA VAL A 46 18.38 -25.85 -14.39
C VAL A 46 18.80 -25.03 -15.60
N LEU A 47 18.46 -23.73 -15.64
CA LEU A 47 18.90 -22.84 -16.72
C LEU A 47 20.41 -22.63 -16.73
N GLN A 48 21.04 -22.52 -15.56
CA GLN A 48 22.49 -22.42 -15.45
C GLN A 48 23.18 -23.69 -15.97
N ASP A 49 22.63 -24.86 -15.64
CA ASP A 49 23.14 -26.17 -16.06
C ASP A 49 22.39 -26.76 -17.28
N ALA A 50 21.96 -25.89 -18.20
CA ALA A 50 21.15 -26.28 -19.36
C ALA A 50 21.86 -27.29 -20.29
N LYS A 51 23.19 -27.44 -20.18
CA LYS A 51 23.95 -28.43 -20.95
C LYS A 51 23.67 -29.87 -20.51
N ASN A 52 23.34 -30.07 -19.24
CA ASN A 52 23.04 -31.38 -18.65
C ASN A 52 21.53 -31.64 -18.54
N HIS A 53 20.71 -30.64 -18.86
CA HIS A 53 19.25 -30.72 -18.84
C HIS A 53 18.69 -30.71 -20.26
N ASN A 54 17.44 -31.15 -20.40
CA ASN A 54 16.75 -31.15 -21.67
C ASN A 54 15.66 -30.05 -21.71
N ILE A 55 15.13 -29.79 -22.91
CA ILE A 55 14.04 -28.81 -23.08
C ILE A 55 12.72 -29.23 -22.38
N ASN A 56 12.53 -30.52 -22.11
CA ASN A 56 11.35 -31.00 -21.37
C ASN A 56 11.40 -30.57 -19.89
N ASP A 57 12.59 -30.50 -19.28
CA ASP A 57 12.77 -30.01 -17.91
C ASP A 57 12.31 -28.55 -17.82
N PHE A 58 12.70 -27.73 -18.80
CA PHE A 58 12.20 -26.36 -18.92
C PHE A 58 10.66 -26.31 -18.98
N TYR A 59 10.03 -27.07 -19.89
CA TYR A 59 8.57 -27.09 -19.98
C TYR A 59 7.90 -27.65 -18.73
N HIS A 60 8.55 -28.55 -17.99
CA HIS A 60 8.07 -29.03 -16.71
C HIS A 60 8.01 -27.89 -15.68
N PHE A 61 9.08 -27.11 -15.53
CA PHE A 61 9.08 -25.94 -14.65
C PHE A 61 8.08 -24.87 -15.08
N ILE A 62 7.90 -24.63 -16.37
CA ILE A 62 6.85 -23.71 -16.86
C ILE A 62 5.46 -24.21 -16.46
N LYS A 63 5.18 -25.51 -16.58
CA LYS A 63 3.90 -26.08 -16.11
C LYS A 63 3.74 -25.91 -14.60
N GLN A 64 4.77 -26.21 -13.80
CA GLN A 64 4.75 -25.97 -12.36
C GLN A 64 4.47 -24.50 -12.01
N PHE A 65 5.13 -23.56 -12.71
CA PHE A 65 4.87 -22.14 -12.54
C PHE A 65 3.41 -21.78 -12.83
N LEU A 66 2.82 -22.31 -13.92
CA LEU A 66 1.41 -22.10 -14.22
C LEU A 66 0.48 -22.67 -13.14
N TYR A 67 0.82 -23.82 -12.55
CA TYR A 67 0.09 -24.39 -11.42
C TYR A 67 0.14 -23.52 -10.16
N LEU A 68 1.16 -22.69 -9.98
CA LEU A 68 1.23 -21.71 -8.89
C LEU A 68 0.57 -20.37 -9.26
N ALA A 69 0.88 -19.85 -10.45
CA ALA A 69 0.46 -18.53 -10.90
C ALA A 69 -1.04 -18.44 -11.17
N LEU A 70 -1.66 -19.44 -11.80
CA LEU A 70 -3.09 -19.40 -12.11
C LEU A 70 -3.97 -19.37 -10.85
N PRO A 71 -3.78 -20.25 -9.84
CA PRO A 71 -4.48 -20.12 -8.57
C PRO A 71 -4.20 -18.80 -7.86
N TYR A 72 -2.96 -18.30 -7.88
CA TYR A 72 -2.63 -17.00 -7.29
C TYR A 72 -3.47 -15.87 -7.89
N VAL A 73 -3.56 -15.79 -9.22
CA VAL A 73 -4.35 -14.76 -9.92
C VAL A 73 -5.83 -14.86 -9.55
N LEU A 74 -6.39 -16.07 -9.51
CA LEU A 74 -7.78 -16.30 -9.13
C LEU A 74 -8.05 -15.86 -7.68
N ILE A 75 -7.21 -16.30 -6.74
CA ILE A 75 -7.34 -15.97 -5.31
C ILE A 75 -7.18 -14.48 -5.10
N ALA A 76 -6.18 -13.84 -5.73
CA ALA A 76 -5.96 -12.40 -5.61
C ALA A 76 -7.16 -11.59 -6.14
N THR A 77 -7.70 -11.99 -7.29
CA THR A 77 -8.88 -11.34 -7.88
C THR A 77 -10.13 -11.50 -7.01
N ILE A 78 -10.38 -12.71 -6.51
CA ILE A 78 -11.49 -12.98 -5.58
C ILE A 78 -11.32 -12.17 -4.29
N THR A 79 -10.10 -12.08 -3.76
CA THR A 79 -9.80 -11.31 -2.54
C THR A 79 -10.13 -9.84 -2.73
N GLN A 80 -9.69 -9.24 -3.84
CA GLN A 80 -9.93 -7.83 -4.13
C GLN A 80 -11.43 -7.54 -4.35
N TYR A 81 -12.11 -8.43 -5.07
CA TYR A 81 -13.55 -8.33 -5.28
C TYR A 81 -14.33 -8.46 -3.96
N PHE A 82 -14.00 -9.47 -3.16
CA PHE A 82 -14.64 -9.70 -1.86
C PHE A 82 -14.33 -8.56 -0.88
N GLY A 83 -13.11 -8.03 -0.87
CA GLY A 83 -12.73 -6.85 -0.08
C GLY A 83 -13.59 -5.63 -0.41
N SER A 84 -13.86 -5.40 -1.70
CA SER A 84 -14.76 -4.33 -2.15
C SER A 84 -16.20 -4.53 -1.65
N ILE A 85 -16.73 -5.76 -1.69
CA ILE A 85 -18.04 -6.09 -1.11
C ILE A 85 -18.03 -5.88 0.41
N TYR A 86 -16.98 -6.33 1.09
CA TYR A 86 -16.83 -6.22 2.53
C TYR A 86 -16.84 -4.76 2.98
N ALA A 87 -16.08 -3.89 2.30
CA ALA A 87 -16.09 -2.44 2.52
C ALA A 87 -17.49 -1.84 2.28
N PHE A 88 -18.20 -2.29 1.25
CA PHE A 88 -19.57 -1.83 0.99
C PHE A 88 -20.57 -2.27 2.07
N LYS A 89 -20.47 -3.52 2.56
CA LYS A 89 -21.31 -4.01 3.67
C LYS A 89 -21.02 -3.29 4.97
N TRP A 90 -19.76 -2.93 5.21
CA TRP A 90 -19.40 -2.07 6.33
C TRP A 90 -20.03 -0.68 6.19
N ARG A 91 -19.92 -0.06 5.00
CA ARG A 91 -20.61 1.22 4.71
C ARG A 91 -22.10 1.12 4.99
N GLU A 92 -22.76 0.10 4.45
CA GLU A 92 -24.20 -0.15 4.65
C GLU A 92 -24.55 -0.21 6.14
N ALA A 93 -23.76 -0.95 6.92
CA ALA A 93 -23.94 -1.08 8.36
C ALA A 93 -23.79 0.26 9.10
N MET A 94 -22.76 1.04 8.78
CA MET A 94 -22.53 2.36 9.39
C MET A 94 -23.62 3.36 9.02
N THR A 95 -23.95 3.48 7.74
CA THR A 95 -24.94 4.45 7.24
C THR A 95 -26.29 4.24 7.91
N PHE A 96 -26.83 3.02 7.90
CA PHE A 96 -28.14 2.77 8.48
C PHE A 96 -28.16 2.74 10.01
N ASP A 97 -27.01 2.50 10.67
CA ASP A 97 -26.93 2.66 12.12
C ASP A 97 -26.94 4.15 12.48
N TYR A 98 -26.13 4.99 11.81
CA TYR A 98 -26.08 6.43 12.09
C TYR A 98 -27.38 7.16 11.79
N ILE A 99 -28.08 6.81 10.69
CA ILE A 99 -29.38 7.41 10.36
C ILE A 99 -30.38 7.23 11.52
N LYS A 100 -30.39 6.10 12.22
CA LYS A 100 -31.30 5.85 13.35
C LYS A 100 -31.09 6.77 14.54
N PHE A 101 -29.86 7.20 14.77
CA PHE A 101 -29.52 8.15 15.85
C PHE A 101 -29.69 9.59 15.36
N TRP A 102 -29.31 9.86 14.13
CA TRP A 102 -29.48 11.17 13.51
C TRP A 102 -30.96 11.59 13.41
N GLN A 103 -31.87 10.66 13.10
CA GLN A 103 -33.33 10.90 13.09
C GLN A 103 -33.92 11.29 14.46
N LYS A 104 -33.21 11.01 15.56
CA LYS A 104 -33.67 11.32 16.93
C LYS A 104 -33.18 12.69 17.42
N LYS A 105 -32.48 13.44 16.57
CA LYS A 105 -31.95 14.76 16.89
C LYS A 105 -32.77 15.81 16.17
N ASP A 106 -33.31 16.75 16.95
CA ASP A 106 -34.06 17.89 16.44
C ASP A 106 -33.16 19.05 15.99
N ASP A 107 -31.89 19.05 16.43
CA ASP A 107 -30.91 20.07 16.07
C ASP A 107 -30.33 19.83 14.67
N ASN A 108 -30.24 20.90 13.88
CA ASN A 108 -29.59 20.85 12.57
C ASN A 108 -28.06 20.74 12.73
N ILE A 109 -27.54 19.52 12.59
CA ILE A 109 -26.10 19.25 12.63
C ILE A 109 -25.51 19.60 11.26
N GLU A 110 -24.76 20.71 11.20
CA GLU A 110 -24.07 21.16 10.00
C GLU A 110 -23.17 20.04 9.41
N GLY A 111 -23.25 19.84 8.09
CA GLY A 111 -22.46 18.84 7.38
C GLY A 111 -22.85 17.39 7.63
N SER A 112 -23.94 17.11 8.36
CA SER A 112 -24.41 15.73 8.65
C SER A 112 -24.62 14.86 7.39
N SER A 113 -25.19 15.43 6.32
CA SER A 113 -25.36 14.75 5.03
C SER A 113 -24.03 14.32 4.42
N GLN A 114 -23.01 15.19 4.45
CA GLN A 114 -21.66 14.89 4.00
C GLN A 114 -21.02 13.79 4.86
N ARG A 115 -21.18 13.86 6.20
CA ARG A 115 -20.66 12.83 7.11
C ARG A 115 -21.23 11.45 6.79
N ILE A 116 -22.55 11.35 6.62
CA ILE A 116 -23.24 10.08 6.38
C ILE A 116 -22.92 9.52 4.98
N GLN A 117 -22.82 10.38 3.96
CA GLN A 117 -22.63 9.94 2.58
C GLN A 117 -21.16 9.68 2.23
N GLU A 118 -20.31 10.69 2.46
CA GLU A 118 -18.94 10.74 1.95
C GLU A 118 -17.95 10.16 2.97
N ASP A 119 -18.01 10.62 4.23
CA ASP A 119 -17.04 10.21 5.23
C ASP A 119 -17.20 8.72 5.61
N ILE A 120 -18.43 8.20 5.74
CA ILE A 120 -18.65 6.76 5.98
C ILE A 120 -18.12 5.91 4.82
N TYR A 121 -18.35 6.35 3.57
CA TYR A 121 -17.86 5.65 2.38
C TYR A 121 -16.33 5.60 2.38
N ASN A 122 -15.69 6.76 2.51
CA ASN A 122 -14.23 6.87 2.49
C ASN A 122 -13.62 6.12 3.68
N PHE A 123 -14.21 6.20 4.88
CA PHE A 123 -13.75 5.44 6.04
C PHE A 123 -13.74 3.93 5.78
N SER A 124 -14.86 3.37 5.30
CA SER A 124 -15.00 1.92 5.09
C SER A 124 -14.02 1.41 4.02
N LYS A 125 -13.87 2.17 2.92
CA LYS A 125 -12.94 1.85 1.84
C LYS A 125 -11.48 1.93 2.28
N ILE A 126 -11.11 2.99 3.00
CA ILE A 126 -9.72 3.20 3.43
C ILE A 126 -9.32 2.18 4.50
N ILE A 127 -10.20 1.90 5.48
CA ILE A 127 -9.92 0.91 6.52
C ILE A 127 -9.73 -0.49 5.93
N GLU A 128 -10.57 -0.88 4.98
CA GLU A 128 -10.46 -2.19 4.32
C GLU A 128 -9.15 -2.28 3.52
N SER A 129 -8.88 -1.32 2.63
CA SER A 129 -7.67 -1.34 1.80
C SER A 129 -6.37 -1.26 2.62
N LEU A 130 -6.28 -0.34 3.60
CA LEU A 130 -5.11 -0.24 4.50
C LEU A 130 -4.98 -1.48 5.39
N GLY A 131 -6.10 -2.02 5.88
CA GLY A 131 -6.10 -3.21 6.72
C GLY A 131 -5.57 -4.43 5.97
N LEU A 132 -6.06 -4.68 4.76
CA LEU A 132 -5.56 -5.76 3.91
C LEU A 132 -4.09 -5.57 3.53
N ALA A 133 -3.70 -4.35 3.17
CA ALA A 133 -2.31 -4.01 2.86
C ALA A 133 -1.39 -4.32 4.04
N PHE A 134 -1.73 -3.83 5.23
CA PHE A 134 -0.95 -4.05 6.45
C PHE A 134 -0.86 -5.53 6.83
N VAL A 135 -1.98 -6.26 6.81
CA VAL A 135 -2.00 -7.69 7.13
C VAL A 135 -1.16 -8.48 6.13
N LYS A 136 -1.29 -8.17 4.83
CA LYS A 136 -0.48 -8.80 3.79
C LYS A 136 1.00 -8.60 4.05
N ALA A 137 1.44 -7.36 4.30
CA ALA A 137 2.84 -7.06 4.62
C ALA A 137 3.32 -7.83 5.85
N LEU A 138 2.51 -7.93 6.92
CA LEU A 138 2.87 -8.70 8.11
C LEU A 138 3.03 -10.19 7.80
N MET A 139 2.09 -10.79 7.05
CA MET A 139 2.17 -12.19 6.63
C MET A 139 3.39 -12.44 5.75
N THR A 140 3.69 -11.53 4.81
CA THR A 140 4.89 -11.60 3.98
C THR A 140 6.16 -11.54 4.82
N LEU A 141 6.26 -10.64 5.80
CA LEU A 141 7.41 -10.59 6.71
C LEU A 141 7.57 -11.88 7.52
N ILE A 142 6.48 -12.42 8.07
CA ILE A 142 6.49 -13.68 8.82
C ILE A 142 6.99 -14.84 7.95
N ALA A 143 6.60 -14.86 6.67
CA ALA A 143 6.99 -15.91 5.74
C ALA A 143 8.44 -15.76 5.23
N PHE A 144 8.84 -14.55 4.85
CA PHE A 144 10.10 -14.33 4.15
C PHE A 144 11.30 -13.99 5.04
N ILE A 145 11.09 -13.49 6.28
CA ILE A 145 12.21 -13.29 7.22
C ILE A 145 12.92 -14.62 7.53
N PRO A 146 12.22 -15.72 7.88
CA PRO A 146 12.87 -17.01 8.14
C PRO A 146 13.60 -17.56 6.90
N ILE A 147 13.01 -17.42 5.71
CA ILE A 147 13.64 -17.83 4.45
C ILE A 147 14.93 -17.05 4.23
N LEU A 148 14.89 -15.73 4.36
CA LEU A 148 16.05 -14.86 4.18
C LEU A 148 17.13 -15.11 5.26
N TRP A 149 16.71 -15.46 6.47
CA TRP A 149 17.60 -15.86 7.55
C TRP A 149 18.36 -17.15 7.19
N MET A 150 17.65 -18.17 6.70
CA MET A 150 18.25 -19.44 6.26
C MET A 150 19.20 -19.23 5.09
N LEU A 151 18.78 -18.46 4.08
CA LEU A 151 19.62 -18.17 2.92
C LEU A 151 20.88 -17.36 3.26
N SER A 152 20.92 -16.71 4.42
CA SER A 152 22.11 -15.97 4.88
C SER A 152 23.31 -16.88 5.13
N GLU A 153 23.11 -18.19 5.36
CA GLU A 153 24.19 -19.16 5.51
C GLU A 153 25.03 -19.32 4.24
N HIS A 154 24.45 -18.97 3.08
CA HIS A 154 25.14 -19.00 1.81
C HIS A 154 25.98 -17.75 1.51
N VAL A 155 26.01 -16.76 2.40
CA VAL A 155 26.78 -15.51 2.21
C VAL A 155 28.24 -15.73 2.56
N ASN A 156 29.13 -15.58 1.57
CA ASN A 156 30.58 -15.67 1.75
C ASN A 156 31.30 -14.34 1.47
N LEU A 157 30.69 -13.22 1.90
CA LEU A 157 31.33 -11.90 1.87
C LEU A 157 32.10 -11.68 3.19
N PRO A 158 33.40 -11.30 3.18
CA PRO A 158 34.22 -11.23 4.40
C PRO A 158 33.64 -10.43 5.56
N ILE A 159 32.90 -9.35 5.28
CA ILE A 159 32.30 -8.46 6.29
C ILE A 159 31.00 -9.05 6.87
N LEU A 160 30.35 -9.98 6.16
CA LEU A 160 29.00 -10.46 6.47
C LEU A 160 28.93 -11.96 6.81
N LYS A 161 29.92 -12.76 6.39
CA LYS A 161 29.90 -14.23 6.48
C LYS A 161 29.71 -14.76 7.91
N ASP A 162 30.24 -14.04 8.90
CA ASP A 162 30.20 -14.44 10.31
C ASP A 162 28.93 -13.93 11.01
N ILE A 163 28.09 -13.14 10.32
CA ILE A 163 26.86 -12.56 10.85
C ILE A 163 25.68 -13.46 10.47
N LYS A 164 25.13 -14.17 11.46
CA LYS A 164 23.89 -14.95 11.28
C LYS A 164 22.73 -14.03 10.88
N GLY A 165 22.00 -14.43 9.84
CA GLY A 165 20.89 -13.63 9.30
C GLY A 165 21.34 -12.34 8.62
N SER A 166 22.58 -12.27 8.11
CA SER A 166 23.15 -11.07 7.46
C SER A 166 22.22 -10.43 6.42
N LEU A 167 21.52 -11.22 5.60
CA LEU A 167 20.58 -10.72 4.61
C LEU A 167 19.37 -10.01 5.23
N VAL A 168 18.87 -10.49 6.37
CA VAL A 168 17.75 -9.87 7.11
C VAL A 168 18.16 -8.50 7.65
N TRP A 169 19.36 -8.41 8.24
CA TRP A 169 19.88 -7.14 8.76
C TRP A 169 20.10 -6.12 7.66
N ILE A 170 20.59 -6.55 6.50
CA ILE A 170 20.77 -5.68 5.35
C ILE A 170 19.41 -5.23 4.81
N ALA A 171 18.45 -6.14 4.62
CA ALA A 171 17.11 -5.81 4.18
C ALA A 171 16.47 -4.76 5.10
N PHE A 172 16.59 -4.95 6.41
CA PHE A 172 16.10 -3.99 7.40
C PHE A 172 16.80 -2.62 7.28
N LEU A 173 18.13 -2.61 7.21
CA LEU A 173 18.93 -1.38 7.14
C LEU A 173 18.60 -0.58 5.87
N VAL A 174 18.55 -1.24 4.71
CA VAL A 174 18.26 -0.54 3.45
C VAL A 174 16.80 -0.10 3.34
N SER A 175 15.85 -0.88 3.88
CA SER A 175 14.44 -0.47 3.97
C SER A 175 14.25 0.75 4.86
N LEU A 176 14.86 0.74 6.06
CA LEU A 176 14.77 1.86 6.98
C LEU A 176 15.53 3.08 6.47
N GLY A 177 16.72 2.89 5.89
CA GLY A 177 17.49 3.95 5.24
C GLY A 177 16.73 4.57 4.07
N GLY A 178 16.13 3.73 3.22
CA GLY A 178 15.26 4.16 2.13
C GLY A 178 14.07 4.97 2.61
N LEU A 179 13.45 4.56 3.71
CA LEU A 179 12.36 5.29 4.37
C LEU A 179 12.80 6.67 4.84
N VAL A 180 13.91 6.73 5.58
CA VAL A 180 14.43 7.99 6.14
C VAL A 180 14.79 8.97 5.03
N ILE A 181 15.48 8.52 3.99
CA ILE A 181 15.85 9.38 2.87
C ILE A 181 14.60 9.83 2.09
N SER A 182 13.65 8.92 1.84
CA SER A 182 12.38 9.27 1.17
C SER A 182 11.61 10.33 1.95
N TRP A 183 11.58 10.22 3.28
CA TRP A 183 10.95 11.23 4.13
C TRP A 183 11.65 12.59 4.00
N PHE A 184 12.98 12.60 4.07
CA PHE A 184 13.76 13.84 3.94
C PHE A 184 13.57 14.52 2.58
N VAL A 185 13.63 13.76 1.48
CA VAL A 185 13.42 14.27 0.13
C VAL A 185 11.98 14.76 -0.08
N GLY A 186 10.99 14.07 0.50
CA GLY A 186 9.57 14.38 0.38
C GLY A 186 9.01 15.41 1.36
N ILE A 187 9.79 15.90 2.33
CA ILE A 187 9.28 16.67 3.49
C ILE A 187 8.50 17.94 3.11
N LYS A 188 8.83 18.56 1.96
CA LYS A 188 8.17 19.79 1.48
C LYS A 188 6.90 19.54 0.67
N LEU A 189 6.68 18.33 0.13
CA LEU A 189 5.56 18.03 -0.76
C LEU A 189 4.19 18.33 -0.12
N PRO A 190 3.90 17.95 1.15
CA PRO A 190 2.60 18.24 1.75
C PRO A 190 2.30 19.75 1.84
N GLY A 191 3.31 20.57 2.14
CA GLY A 191 3.15 22.02 2.20
C GLY A 191 2.93 22.65 0.82
N LEU A 192 3.56 22.12 -0.22
CA LEU A 192 3.35 22.55 -1.59
C LEU A 192 1.97 22.17 -2.11
N GLU A 193 1.51 20.94 -1.85
CA GLU A 193 0.15 20.50 -2.16
C GLU A 193 -0.90 21.38 -1.48
N TYR A 194 -0.71 21.72 -0.20
CA TYR A 194 -1.60 22.63 0.50
C TYR A 194 -1.68 24.02 -0.17
N ASN A 195 -0.53 24.58 -0.56
CA ASN A 195 -0.48 25.87 -1.25
C ASN A 195 -1.16 25.81 -2.63
N ASN A 196 -0.99 24.71 -3.36
CA ASN A 196 -1.68 24.47 -4.62
C ASN A 196 -3.20 24.38 -4.42
N GLN A 197 -3.67 23.58 -3.45
CA GLN A 197 -5.10 23.47 -3.13
C GLN A 197 -5.71 24.81 -2.74
N LYS A 198 -4.99 25.64 -1.98
CA LYS A 198 -5.44 26.99 -1.63
C LYS A 198 -5.57 27.90 -2.85
N ALA A 199 -4.61 27.83 -3.78
CA ALA A 199 -4.67 28.60 -5.03
C ALA A 199 -5.80 28.11 -5.95
N GLU A 200 -6.02 26.79 -6.05
CA GLU A 200 -7.14 26.19 -6.80
C GLU A 200 -8.49 26.61 -6.20
N ALA A 201 -8.61 26.64 -4.88
CA ALA A 201 -9.82 27.10 -4.22
C ALA A 201 -10.11 28.58 -4.49
N ALA A 202 -9.08 29.44 -4.52
CA ALA A 202 -9.23 30.84 -4.87
C ALA A 202 -9.69 31.01 -6.34
N PHE A 203 -9.07 30.26 -7.25
CA PHE A 203 -9.46 30.25 -8.66
C PHE A 203 -10.90 29.75 -8.86
N ARG A 204 -11.28 28.64 -8.23
CA ARG A 204 -12.65 28.12 -8.26
C ARG A 204 -13.64 29.13 -7.69
N LYS A 205 -13.30 29.85 -6.62
CA LYS A 205 -14.18 30.84 -6.02
C LYS A 205 -14.51 31.98 -7.00
N GLU A 206 -13.51 32.46 -7.74
CA GLU A 206 -13.72 33.49 -8.77
C GLU A 206 -14.67 33.00 -9.87
N LEU A 207 -14.50 31.74 -10.31
CA LEU A 207 -15.39 31.14 -11.30
C LEU A 207 -16.84 30.99 -10.80
N VAL A 208 -17.03 30.67 -9.52
CA VAL A 208 -18.38 30.61 -8.91
C VAL A 208 -19.01 32.01 -8.93
N PHE A 209 -18.28 33.07 -8.60
CA PHE A 209 -18.82 34.43 -8.73
C PHE A 209 -19.12 34.82 -10.18
N ALA A 210 -18.34 34.30 -11.13
CA ALA A 210 -18.60 34.49 -12.55
C ALA A 210 -19.85 33.76 -13.05
N GLU A 211 -20.38 32.75 -12.33
CA GLU A 211 -21.67 32.14 -12.67
C GLU A 211 -22.82 33.16 -12.51
N ASP A 212 -22.75 33.99 -11.46
CA ASP A 212 -23.73 35.03 -11.17
C ASP A 212 -23.48 36.32 -11.98
N ASP A 213 -22.22 36.72 -12.18
CA ASP A 213 -21.86 37.93 -12.94
C ASP A 213 -20.56 37.76 -13.74
N ARG A 214 -20.72 37.28 -14.97
CA ARG A 214 -19.61 37.02 -15.90
C ARG A 214 -18.81 38.27 -16.24
N LYS A 215 -19.43 39.44 -16.36
CA LYS A 215 -18.73 40.64 -16.85
C LYS A 215 -17.77 41.19 -15.80
N ASN A 216 -18.11 41.05 -14.52
CA ASN A 216 -17.30 41.56 -13.43
C ASN A 216 -16.29 40.54 -12.88
N TYR A 217 -16.60 39.24 -12.91
CA TYR A 217 -15.75 38.19 -12.30
C TYR A 217 -15.01 37.31 -13.30
N ALA A 218 -15.43 37.23 -14.57
CA ALA A 218 -14.65 36.58 -15.63
C ALA A 218 -13.75 37.57 -16.38
N ASN A 219 -13.30 38.64 -15.72
CA ASN A 219 -12.32 39.56 -16.31
C ASN A 219 -11.00 38.81 -16.58
N ASP A 220 -10.49 38.95 -17.80
CA ASP A 220 -9.22 38.38 -18.25
C ASP A 220 -8.08 38.66 -17.27
N GLU A 221 -7.98 39.87 -16.69
CA GLU A 221 -6.86 40.21 -15.79
C GLU A 221 -6.88 39.46 -14.45
N SER A 222 -8.04 39.35 -13.80
CA SER A 222 -8.18 38.64 -12.50
C SER A 222 -7.89 37.15 -12.67
N ILE A 223 -8.52 36.55 -13.69
CA ILE A 223 -8.35 35.15 -14.05
C ILE A 223 -6.90 34.84 -14.44
N LEU A 224 -6.26 35.69 -15.26
CA LEU A 224 -4.85 35.54 -15.63
C LEU A 224 -3.92 35.62 -14.41
N SER A 225 -4.18 36.53 -13.47
CA SER A 225 -3.40 36.66 -12.24
C SER A 225 -3.49 35.41 -11.37
N LEU A 226 -4.71 34.94 -11.08
CA LEU A 226 -4.96 33.72 -10.31
C LEU A 226 -4.32 32.49 -10.98
N PHE A 227 -4.48 32.36 -12.29
CA PHE A 227 -3.90 31.26 -13.05
C PHE A 227 -2.37 31.34 -13.13
N THR A 228 -1.78 32.54 -13.14
CA THR A 228 -0.33 32.73 -13.05
C THR A 228 0.20 32.28 -11.69
N GLY A 229 -0.53 32.60 -10.61
CA GLY A 229 -0.24 32.08 -9.26
C GLY A 229 -0.28 30.55 -9.22
N LEU A 230 -1.29 29.93 -9.83
CA LEU A 230 -1.36 28.47 -10.01
C LEU A 230 -0.13 27.93 -10.74
N LYS A 231 0.24 28.52 -11.89
CA LYS A 231 1.42 28.10 -12.66
C LYS A 231 2.70 28.10 -11.82
N ILE A 232 2.93 29.15 -11.03
CA ILE A 232 4.13 29.25 -10.17
C ILE A 232 4.14 28.16 -9.11
N ASN A 233 2.99 27.94 -8.47
CA ASN A 233 2.81 26.93 -7.43
C ASN A 233 3.00 25.51 -7.99
N TYR A 234 2.34 25.18 -9.11
CA TYR A 234 2.52 23.91 -9.82
C TYR A 234 3.96 23.71 -10.32
N LYS A 235 4.63 24.73 -10.84
CA LYS A 235 6.05 24.61 -11.24
C LYS A 235 6.93 24.18 -10.06
N ARG A 236 6.71 24.76 -8.88
CA ARG A 236 7.45 24.38 -7.66
C ARG A 236 7.11 22.97 -7.23
N LEU A 237 5.82 22.61 -7.21
CA LEU A 237 5.34 21.27 -6.87
C LEU A 237 5.91 20.20 -7.82
N PHE A 238 5.83 20.41 -9.12
CA PHE A 238 6.35 19.49 -10.15
C PHE A 238 7.86 19.30 -10.05
N LEU A 239 8.62 20.36 -9.76
CA LEU A 239 10.06 20.23 -9.52
C LEU A 239 10.33 19.34 -8.29
N HIS A 240 9.53 19.47 -7.24
CA HIS A 240 9.68 18.65 -6.03
C HIS A 240 9.30 17.19 -6.26
N TYR A 241 8.23 16.92 -7.01
CA TYR A 241 7.94 15.57 -7.48
C TYR A 241 9.03 15.03 -8.40
N GLY A 242 9.61 15.86 -9.27
CA GLY A 242 10.65 15.46 -10.20
C GLY A 242 11.86 14.85 -9.49
N TYR A 243 12.47 15.56 -8.54
CA TYR A 243 13.63 15.01 -7.83
C TYR A 243 13.24 13.90 -6.83
N PHE A 244 12.02 13.94 -6.26
CA PHE A 244 11.52 12.86 -5.40
C PHE A 244 11.37 11.56 -6.18
N ASN A 245 10.85 11.63 -7.41
CA ASN A 245 10.73 10.49 -8.31
C ASN A 245 12.11 9.99 -8.78
N ILE A 246 13.06 10.88 -9.05
CA ILE A 246 14.46 10.48 -9.32
C ILE A 246 15.00 9.65 -8.16
N TRP A 247 14.85 10.12 -6.92
CA TRP A 247 15.25 9.36 -5.74
C TRP A 247 14.55 8.01 -5.66
N LEU A 248 13.23 7.97 -5.80
CA LEU A 248 12.46 6.72 -5.73
C LEU A 248 12.92 5.70 -6.78
N TYR A 249 13.04 6.11 -8.05
CA TYR A 249 13.46 5.21 -9.13
C TYR A 249 14.91 4.74 -8.96
N LEU A 250 15.80 5.64 -8.53
CA LEU A 250 17.19 5.28 -8.23
C LEU A 250 17.28 4.29 -7.07
N PHE A 251 16.51 4.51 -6.00
CA PHE A 251 16.45 3.59 -4.87
C PHE A 251 15.97 2.21 -5.29
N GLU A 252 14.84 2.11 -6.02
CA GLU A 252 14.32 0.84 -6.54
C GLU A 252 15.37 0.11 -7.40
N GLN A 253 16.06 0.82 -8.30
CA GLN A 253 17.06 0.22 -9.18
C GLN A 253 18.31 -0.27 -8.43
N ILE A 254 18.76 0.46 -7.40
CA ILE A 254 19.87 0.00 -6.54
C ILE A 254 19.47 -1.28 -5.81
N MET A 255 18.24 -1.34 -5.28
CA MET A 255 17.77 -2.50 -4.50
C MET A 255 17.71 -3.79 -5.31
N VAL A 256 17.51 -3.72 -6.63
CA VAL A 256 17.58 -4.89 -7.53
C VAL A 256 18.95 -5.56 -7.50
N ILE A 257 20.04 -4.77 -7.38
CA ILE A 257 21.42 -5.26 -7.50
C ILE A 257 22.01 -5.68 -6.15
N VAL A 258 21.49 -5.17 -5.02
CA VAL A 258 22.01 -5.45 -3.67
C VAL A 258 22.16 -6.96 -3.39
N PRO A 259 21.15 -7.82 -3.63
CA PRO A 259 21.28 -9.27 -3.47
C PRO A 259 22.43 -9.88 -4.28
N PHE A 260 22.61 -9.44 -5.53
CA PHE A 260 23.68 -9.93 -6.40
C PHE A 260 25.06 -9.57 -5.86
N LEU A 261 25.26 -8.35 -5.37
CA LEU A 261 26.55 -7.94 -4.81
C LEU A 261 26.93 -8.74 -3.57
N ILE A 262 25.95 -9.06 -2.72
CA ILE A 262 26.20 -9.82 -1.48
C ILE A 262 26.51 -11.30 -1.80
N MET A 263 25.78 -11.88 -2.75
CA MET A 263 25.87 -13.31 -3.06
C MET A 263 26.93 -13.64 -4.13
N ALA A 264 27.40 -12.67 -4.91
CA ALA A 264 28.37 -12.88 -5.98
C ALA A 264 29.64 -13.62 -5.52
N PRO A 265 30.30 -13.28 -4.39
CA PRO A 265 31.47 -14.03 -3.94
C PRO A 265 31.20 -15.52 -3.79
N SER A 266 30.05 -15.90 -3.23
CA SER A 266 29.67 -17.31 -3.05
C SER A 266 29.47 -18.02 -4.38
N LEU A 267 28.86 -17.37 -5.36
CA LEU A 267 28.67 -17.93 -6.72
C LEU A 267 30.00 -18.13 -7.44
N PHE A 268 30.87 -17.12 -7.45
CA PHE A 268 32.16 -17.21 -8.14
C PHE A 268 33.15 -18.16 -7.47
N LEU A 269 32.95 -18.48 -6.18
CA LEU A 269 33.67 -19.54 -5.47
C LEU A 269 33.04 -20.94 -5.67
N GLY A 270 31.93 -21.05 -6.39
CA GLY A 270 31.24 -22.31 -6.65
C GLY A 270 30.49 -22.89 -5.45
N LEU A 271 30.25 -22.09 -4.40
CA LEU A 271 29.55 -22.53 -3.17
C LEU A 271 28.03 -22.62 -3.37
N ILE A 272 27.51 -21.85 -4.32
CA ILE A 272 26.08 -21.80 -4.68
C ILE A 272 25.92 -21.73 -6.19
N GLN A 273 24.71 -22.02 -6.65
CA GLN A 273 24.27 -21.80 -8.02
C GLN A 273 23.45 -20.49 -8.13
N LEU A 274 23.18 -20.07 -9.37
CA LEU A 274 22.46 -18.84 -9.71
C LEU A 274 21.05 -18.83 -9.12
N GLY A 275 20.38 -19.98 -9.02
CA GLY A 275 19.05 -20.07 -8.44
C GLY A 275 18.98 -19.57 -7.01
N ILE A 276 20.01 -19.82 -6.19
CA ILE A 276 20.07 -19.27 -4.83
C ILE A 276 20.13 -17.73 -4.85
N ILE A 277 20.83 -17.12 -5.80
CA ILE A 277 20.86 -15.65 -5.92
C ILE A 277 19.49 -15.11 -6.28
N ILE A 278 18.79 -15.74 -7.24
CA ILE A 278 17.45 -15.29 -7.64
C ILE A 278 16.46 -15.48 -6.49
N GLN A 279 16.55 -16.59 -5.76
CA GLN A 279 15.74 -16.84 -4.58
C GLN A 279 15.97 -15.79 -3.49
N VAL A 280 17.23 -15.47 -3.19
CA VAL A 280 17.60 -14.38 -2.26
C VAL A 280 17.06 -13.05 -2.76
N GLY A 281 17.22 -12.73 -4.05
CA GLY A 281 16.75 -11.48 -4.63
C GLY A 281 15.26 -11.28 -4.48
N ASN A 282 14.47 -12.32 -4.79
CA ASN A 282 13.02 -12.28 -4.61
C ASN A 282 12.63 -12.18 -3.12
N ALA A 283 13.24 -12.98 -2.23
CA ALA A 283 12.93 -12.94 -0.80
C ALA A 283 13.28 -11.57 -0.18
N PHE A 284 14.41 -10.98 -0.59
CA PHE A 284 14.84 -9.65 -0.17
C PHE A 284 13.83 -8.59 -0.58
N ASP A 285 13.33 -8.64 -1.82
CA ASP A 285 12.32 -7.70 -2.31
C ASP A 285 10.97 -7.83 -1.58
N GLN A 286 10.54 -9.05 -1.25
CA GLN A 286 9.34 -9.28 -0.44
C GLN A 286 9.44 -8.65 0.95
N VAL A 287 10.58 -8.81 1.63
CA VAL A 287 10.83 -8.17 2.93
C VAL A 287 10.87 -6.64 2.78
N ARG A 288 11.61 -6.15 1.78
CA ARG A 288 11.81 -4.72 1.54
C ARG A 288 10.50 -4.00 1.24
N SER A 289 9.72 -4.51 0.30
CA SER A 289 8.43 -3.94 -0.12
C SER A 289 7.40 -3.93 1.02
N SER A 290 7.45 -4.93 1.91
CA SER A 290 6.60 -4.99 3.10
C SER A 290 6.86 -3.83 4.08
N PHE A 291 8.11 -3.39 4.23
CA PHE A 291 8.42 -2.20 5.04
C PHE A 291 7.97 -0.89 4.37
N SER A 292 7.99 -0.82 3.05
CA SER A 292 7.60 0.38 2.29
C SER A 292 6.10 0.67 2.34
N ILE A 293 5.26 -0.27 2.79
CA ILE A 293 3.80 -0.15 2.71
C ILE A 293 3.24 1.05 3.48
N PHE A 294 3.84 1.43 4.61
CA PHE A 294 3.40 2.59 5.38
C PHE A 294 3.69 3.91 4.66
N ILE A 295 4.82 3.98 3.97
CA ILE A 295 5.25 5.19 3.25
C ILE A 295 4.36 5.38 2.03
N THR A 296 4.16 4.33 1.24
CA THR A 296 3.34 4.38 0.04
C THR A 296 1.89 4.71 0.34
N ASN A 297 1.42 4.41 1.56
CA ASN A 297 0.06 4.70 2.02
C ASN A 297 -0.03 5.94 2.93
N TRP A 298 1.01 6.77 3.06
CA TRP A 298 1.03 7.90 3.99
C TRP A 298 -0.12 8.90 3.80
N THR A 299 -0.43 9.25 2.54
CA THR A 299 -1.53 10.16 2.19
C THR A 299 -2.88 9.56 2.59
N THR A 300 -3.09 8.28 2.29
CA THR A 300 -4.28 7.51 2.66
C THR A 300 -4.46 7.43 4.18
N ILE A 301 -3.38 7.19 4.93
CA ILE A 301 -3.40 7.17 6.41
C ILE A 301 -3.77 8.57 6.96
N THR A 302 -3.22 9.63 6.37
CA THR A 302 -3.54 11.01 6.77
C THR A 302 -5.01 11.34 6.50
N GLN A 303 -5.52 10.94 5.34
CA GLN A 303 -6.93 11.06 4.99
C GLN A 303 -7.83 10.31 5.97
N LEU A 304 -7.46 9.08 6.33
CA LEU A 304 -8.18 8.28 7.32
C LEU A 304 -8.26 8.99 8.68
N ARG A 305 -7.14 9.57 9.16
CA ARG A 305 -7.12 10.32 10.43
C ARG A 305 -8.08 11.50 10.41
N SER A 306 -8.14 12.23 9.30
CA SER A 306 -9.05 13.36 9.14
C SER A 306 -10.52 12.92 9.16
N ILE A 307 -10.85 11.87 8.41
CA ILE A 307 -12.20 11.28 8.37
C ILE A 307 -12.61 10.74 9.74
N TYR A 308 -11.70 10.02 10.41
CA TYR A 308 -11.94 9.48 11.75
C TYR A 308 -12.30 10.59 12.74
N LYS A 309 -11.55 11.70 12.76
CA LYS A 309 -11.85 12.84 13.63
C LYS A 309 -13.25 13.41 13.36
N ARG A 310 -13.60 13.60 12.09
CA ARG A 310 -14.89 14.15 11.67
C ARG A 310 -16.07 13.24 12.01
N LEU A 311 -15.89 11.92 11.86
CA LEU A 311 -16.90 10.95 12.25
C LEU A 311 -16.99 10.77 13.77
N ASP A 312 -15.89 10.88 14.52
CA ASP A 312 -15.88 10.88 15.99
C ASP A 312 -16.65 12.09 16.56
N GLU A 313 -16.43 13.27 15.98
CA GLU A 313 -17.21 14.48 16.30
C GLU A 313 -18.69 14.29 15.95
N PHE A 314 -19.00 13.75 14.77
CA PHE A 314 -20.37 13.45 14.38
C PHE A 314 -21.06 12.46 15.34
N GLU A 315 -20.38 11.37 15.73
CA GLU A 315 -20.89 10.39 16.70
C GLU A 315 -21.25 11.03 18.05
N LYS A 316 -20.48 12.01 18.51
CA LYS A 316 -20.77 12.75 19.74
C LYS A 316 -22.03 13.61 19.57
N ASN A 317 -22.17 14.30 18.44
CA ASN A 317 -23.31 15.18 18.18
C ASN A 317 -24.64 14.40 18.07
N ILE A 318 -24.61 13.19 17.53
CA ILE A 318 -25.79 12.30 17.47
C ILE A 318 -25.97 11.43 18.74
N ASP A 319 -25.21 11.69 19.81
CA ASP A 319 -25.20 10.91 21.07
C ASP A 319 -25.02 9.38 20.89
N TYR A 320 -24.34 8.95 19.82
CA TYR A 320 -24.15 7.54 19.47
C TYR A 320 -23.48 6.72 20.58
N ARG A 321 -22.61 7.37 21.38
CA ARG A 321 -21.85 6.74 22.46
C ARG A 321 -22.52 6.78 23.83
N LYS A 322 -23.55 7.60 24.04
CA LYS A 322 -24.22 7.72 25.35
C LYS A 322 -25.38 6.74 25.54
N THR A 323 -25.92 6.22 24.45
CA THR A 323 -27.15 5.40 24.46
C THR A 323 -26.89 3.90 24.35
N LYS A 324 -25.62 3.45 24.48
CA LYS A 324 -25.25 2.03 24.36
C LYS A 324 -24.10 1.62 25.28
#